data_AF-A0A920RFX5-F1
#
_entry.id   AF-A0A920RFX5-F1
#
_cell.length_a   1.000
_cell.length_b   1.000
_cell.length_c   1.000
_cell.angle_alpha   90.00
_cell.angle_beta   90.00
_cell.angle_gamma   90.00
#
_symmetry.space_group_name_H-M   'P 1'
#
loop_
_entity.id
_entity.type
_entity.pdbx_description
1 polymer ?
#
loop_
_entity_poly.entity_id
_entity_poly.type
_entity_poly.pdbx_seq_one_letter_code
_entity_poly.pdbx_strand_id
1 'polypeptide(L)' 'MFVDTPGMQAGTHGLDYLINETAKSSARSADIIGMMIDARGWHERDDQVLEYISYLQLPTYLLINKTDLLLPLLWYYQ' A
#
# COMPACT_ATOMS: atom_id res chain seq x y z
N MET A 1 0.87 0.61 -18.31
CA MET A 1 -0.53 0.41 -17.90
C MET A 1 -0.56 0.48 -16.38
N PHE A 2 -1.40 1.31 -15.78
CA PHE A 2 -1.58 1.31 -14.33
C PHE A 2 -2.77 0.43 -14.00
N VAL A 3 -2.57 -0.54 -13.10
CA VAL A 3 -3.63 -1.42 -12.61
C VAL A 3 -3.90 -1.00 -11.18
N ASP A 4 -5.02 -0.32 -10.96
CA ASP A 4 -5.49 -0.01 -9.61
C ASP A 4 -6.19 -1.25 -9.05
N THR A 5 -5.65 -1.80 -7.98
CA THR A 5 -6.20 -2.99 -7.32
C THR A 5 -6.93 -2.56 -6.06
N PRO A 6 -8.01 -3.26 -5.68
CA PRO A 6 -8.56 -3.08 -4.35
C PRO A 6 -7.47 -3.31 -3.30
N GLY A 7 -7.41 -2.45 -2.28
CA GLY A 7 -6.47 -2.63 -1.16
C GLY A 7 -6.69 -3.97 -0.45
N MET A 8 -5.62 -4.50 0.16
CA MET A 8 -5.71 -5.74 0.92
C MET A 8 -6.61 -5.58 2.15
N GLN A 9 -7.53 -6.52 2.33
CA GLN A 9 -8.46 -6.56 3.45
C GLN A 9 -7.95 -7.48 4.55
N ALA A 10 -8.28 -7.18 5.80
CA ALA A 10 -7.86 -7.97 6.95
C ALA A 10 -8.60 -9.31 7.06
N GLY A 11 -9.81 -9.41 6.46
CA GLY A 11 -10.59 -10.63 6.49
C GLY A 11 -10.08 -11.73 5.55
N THR A 12 -10.24 -12.98 5.98
CA THR A 12 -9.74 -14.17 5.27
C THR A 12 -10.85 -14.99 4.59
N HIS A 13 -12.10 -14.56 4.68
CA HIS A 13 -13.26 -15.33 4.21
C HIS A 13 -14.25 -14.46 3.41
N GLY A 14 -15.09 -15.14 2.63
CA GLY A 14 -16.16 -14.48 1.87
C GLY A 14 -15.62 -13.44 0.88
N LEU A 15 -16.19 -12.24 0.93
CA LEU A 15 -15.84 -11.14 0.03
C LEU A 15 -14.39 -10.68 0.23
N ASP A 16 -13.91 -10.60 1.48
CA ASP A 16 -12.54 -10.15 1.78
C ASP A 16 -11.49 -11.08 1.16
N TYR A 17 -11.75 -12.40 1.19
CA TYR A 17 -10.91 -13.38 0.50
C TYR A 17 -10.85 -13.13 -1.00
N LEU A 18 -12.01 -12.93 -1.65
CA LEU A 18 -12.10 -12.69 -3.09
C LEU A 18 -11.37 -11.40 -3.50
N ILE A 19 -11.55 -10.34 -2.71
CA ILE A 19 -10.86 -9.05 -2.89
C ILE A 19 -9.34 -9.25 -2.80
N ASN A 20 -8.88 -9.95 -1.76
CA ASN A 20 -7.47 -10.24 -1.57
C ASN A 20 -6.88 -11.05 -2.73
N GLU A 21 -7.55 -12.11 -3.20
CA GLU A 21 -7.04 -12.89 -4.33
C GLU A 21 -6.96 -12.08 -5.63
N THR A 22 -7.91 -11.16 -5.86
CA THR A 22 -7.89 -10.27 -7.03
C THR A 22 -6.71 -9.29 -6.95
N ALA A 23 -6.47 -8.70 -5.77
CA ALA A 23 -5.34 -7.80 -5.54
C ALA A 23 -3.99 -8.52 -5.73
N LYS A 24 -3.86 -9.72 -5.16
CA LYS A 24 -2.67 -10.56 -5.28
C LYS A 24 -2.38 -10.99 -6.72
N SER A 25 -3.41 -11.42 -7.44
CA SER A 25 -3.28 -11.85 -8.84
C SER A 25 -2.73 -10.72 -9.71
N SER A 26 -3.29 -9.53 -9.55
CA SER A 26 -2.87 -8.33 -10.28
C SER A 26 -1.43 -7.92 -9.93
N ALA A 27 -1.05 -7.98 -8.64
CA ALA A 27 0.31 -7.66 -8.19
C ALA A 27 1.36 -8.62 -8.78
N ARG A 28 1.05 -9.91 -8.92
CA ARG A 28 1.98 -10.90 -9.51
C ARG A 28 2.26 -10.66 -11.00
N SER A 29 1.35 -10.02 -11.72
CA SER A 29 1.55 -9.68 -13.14
C SER A 29 2.24 -8.35 -13.39
N ALA A 30 2.58 -7.60 -12.33
CA ALA A 30 3.19 -6.28 -12.46
C ALA A 30 4.71 -6.39 -12.62
N ASP A 31 5.30 -5.44 -13.35
CA ASP A 31 6.76 -5.27 -13.41
C ASP A 31 7.30 -4.43 -12.24
N ILE A 32 6.46 -3.57 -11.66
CA ILE A 32 6.78 -2.62 -10.58
C ILE A 32 5.58 -2.51 -9.65
N ILE A 33 5.85 -2.39 -8.34
CA ILE A 33 4.84 -2.16 -7.31
C ILE A 33 4.96 -0.72 -6.77
N GLY A 34 3.84 -0.01 -6.71
CA GLY A 34 3.70 1.24 -5.95
C GLY A 34 2.90 0.98 -4.68
N MET A 35 3.56 0.90 -3.53
CA MET A 35 2.88 0.79 -2.23
C MET A 35 2.54 2.19 -1.74
N MET A 36 1.25 2.49 -1.58
CA MET A 36 0.80 3.83 -1.19
C MET A 36 0.30 3.86 0.25
N ILE A 37 0.84 4.79 1.05
CA ILE A 37 0.35 5.11 2.40
C ILE A 37 -0.20 6.53 2.45
N ASP A 38 -0.85 6.88 3.55
CA ASP A 38 -1.26 8.25 3.84
C ASP A 38 -0.19 8.97 4.69
N ALA A 39 -0.06 10.28 4.52
CA ALA A 39 0.86 11.13 5.29
C ALA A 39 0.59 11.15 6.81
N ARG A 40 -0.56 10.63 7.27
CA ARG A 40 -0.82 10.37 8.70
C ARG A 40 0.13 9.32 9.31
N GLY A 41 0.85 8.57 8.48
CA GLY A 41 1.90 7.65 8.90
C GLY A 41 1.59 6.19 8.59
N TRP A 42 2.45 5.32 9.12
CA TRP A 42 2.37 3.88 8.97
C TRP A 42 1.34 3.27 9.93
N HIS A 43 0.56 2.32 9.44
CA HIS A 43 -0.45 1.59 10.19
C HIS A 43 -0.19 0.08 10.09
N GLU A 44 -0.74 -0.70 11.03
CA GLU A 44 -0.56 -2.17 11.07
C GLU A 44 -0.97 -2.90 9.77
N ARG A 45 -1.91 -2.33 9.01
CA ARG A 45 -2.33 -2.88 7.71
C ARG A 45 -1.26 -2.70 6.63
N ASP A 46 -0.40 -1.68 6.76
CA ASP A 46 0.71 -1.46 5.84
C ASP A 46 1.77 -2.55 6.01
N ASP A 47 1.99 -3.07 7.23
CA ASP A 47 2.87 -4.22 7.47
C ASP A 47 2.39 -5.46 6.71
N GLN A 48 1.08 -5.73 6.71
CA GLN A 48 0.50 -6.87 5.99
C GLN A 48 0.70 -6.77 4.48
N VAL A 49 0.57 -5.56 3.93
CA VAL A 49 0.82 -5.29 2.52
C VAL A 49 2.31 -5.44 2.21
N LEU A 50 3.17 -4.85 3.05
CA LEU A 50 4.64 -4.91 2.89
C LEU A 50 5.14 -6.36 2.94
N GLU A 51 4.65 -7.17 3.87
CA GLU A 51 5.01 -8.57 3.98
C GLU A 51 4.64 -9.31 2.69
N TYR A 52 3.41 -9.13 2.20
CA TYR A 52 2.95 -9.76 0.96
C TYR A 52 3.80 -9.36 -0.26
N ILE A 53 4.02 -8.06 -0.47
CA ILE A 53 4.78 -7.57 -1.63
C ILE A 53 6.27 -7.95 -1.54
N SER A 54 6.82 -8.10 -0.33
CA SER A 54 8.21 -8.54 -0.15
C SER A 54 8.46 -9.93 -0.72
N TYR A 55 7.47 -10.82 -0.66
CA TYR A 55 7.56 -12.15 -1.28
C TYR A 55 7.52 -12.13 -2.81
N LEU A 56 7.03 -11.05 -3.43
CA LEU A 56 6.97 -10.93 -4.90
C LEU A 56 8.33 -10.58 -5.52
N GLN A 57 9.28 -10.06 -4.74
CA GLN A 57 10.62 -9.66 -5.20
C GLN A 57 10.63 -8.70 -6.40
N LEU A 58 9.58 -7.88 -6.54
CA LEU A 58 9.46 -6.86 -7.58
C LEU A 58 10.01 -5.50 -7.09
N PRO A 59 10.58 -4.66 -7.98
CA PRO A 59 10.92 -3.29 -7.65
C PRO A 59 9.72 -2.57 -7.03
N THR A 60 9.89 -2.09 -5.80
CA THR A 60 8.81 -1.53 -4.99
C THR A 60 9.15 -0.10 -4.60
N TYR A 61 8.21 0.82 -4.83
CA TYR A 61 8.33 2.23 -4.45
C TYR A 61 7.27 2.57 -3.41
N LEU A 62 7.69 3.18 -2.30
CA LEU A 62 6.78 3.74 -1.31
C LEU A 62 6.30 5.12 -1.79
N LEU A 63 4.98 5.26 -1.90
CA LEU A 63 4.31 6.48 -2.29
C LEU A 63 3.57 7.04 -1.08
N ILE A 64 3.92 8.26 -0.66
CA ILE A 64 3.22 8.93 0.44
C ILE A 64 2.16 9.84 -0.17
N ASN A 65 0.90 9.51 0.06
CA ASN A 65 -0.25 10.30 -0.38
C ASN A 65 -0.69 11.29 0.70
N LYS A 66 -1.42 12.33 0.29
CA LYS A 66 -1.92 13.41 1.16
C LYS A 66 -0.82 14.15 1.91
N THR A 67 0.30 14.42 1.22
CA THR A 67 1.47 15.11 1.81
C THR A 67 1.17 16.52 2.31
N ASP A 68 0.03 17.10 1.92
CA ASP A 68 -0.53 18.32 2.51
C ASP A 68 -0.80 18.22 4.02
N LEU A 69 -0.96 17.00 4.55
CA LEU A 69 -1.12 16.74 5.99
C LEU A 69 0.19 16.78 6.77
N LEU A 70 1.34 16.77 6.08
CA LEU A 70 2.64 16.93 6.73
C LEU A 70 2.78 18.38 7.18
N LEU A 71 2.77 18.60 8.49
CA LEU A 71 3.09 19.91 9.05
C LEU A 71 4.52 20.30 8.65
N PRO A 72 4.74 21.49 8.07
CA PRO A 72 6.08 21.92 7.76
C PRO A 72 6.86 22.11 9.07
N LEU A 73 8.00 21.44 9.20
CA LEU A 73 8.94 21.59 10.33
C LEU A 73 9.35 23.06 10.58
N LEU A 74 9.17 23.94 9.58
CA LEU A 74 9.47 25.38 9.65
C LEU A 74 8.60 26.15 10.66
N TRP A 75 7.46 25.61 11.11
CA TRP A 75 6.54 26.31 12.01
C TRP A 75 6.83 26.02 13.50
N TYR A 76 7.65 25.01 13.81
CA TYR A 76 7.94 24.59 15.18
C TYR A 76 9.14 25.32 15.81
N TYR A 77 9.88 26.10 15.03
CA TYR A 77 11.08 26.85 15.46
C TYR A 77 10.88 28.39 15.45
N GLN A 78 9.64 28.87 15.41
CA GLN A 78 9.29 30.29 15.59
C GLN A 78 8.61 30.53 16.93
#